data_AF-A0A973J6X8-F1
#
_entry.id   AF-A0A973J6X8-F1
#
_cell.length_a   1.000
_cell.length_b   1.000
_cell.length_c   1.000
_cell.angle_alpha   90.00
_cell.angle_beta   90.00
_cell.angle_gamma   90.00
#
_symmetry.space_group_name_H-M   'P 1'
#
loop_
_entity.id
_entity.type
_entity.pdbx_description
1 polymer ?
#
loop_
_entity_poly.entity_id
_entity_poly.type
_entity_poly.pdbx_seq_one_letter_code
_entity_poly.pdbx_strand_id
1 'polypeptide(L)'
;MSASLSPHPAELRRAVGDQLARYRTDRRSLATLQRRQLAAQSAQIHNHVIETLADFAADQVGAASFQRAQLRVAVSAIREEVADLLQSVAADRRDQAAAAQQRRAQDLDDLRRQVAAYMHDLRAQRTARAAEQWARLRHPRAAAAPPAAPDGVAQRIGQAGMVAYVQMARVAILRALEHASPGEAQERQVGPQIEGLIGSLKTFLAESALSRDQLSPAERSQLGEVLAGVQRNLVALILELETTPWPTATAQRQTFLRLVEDLRRRLSPLREELDVALLDFQDDPRPAAGRARRSSPSVEPPTSYRDNLTAIHGVGPALQQRLNRAGICTYIQLALSSPEELRRALGDAGRLANIEDWIVQARSLAGMPA
;
A
#
# COMPACT_ATOMS: atom_id res chain seq x y z
N MET A 1 145.33 -12.52 -51.83
CA MET A 1 145.20 -11.12 -51.39
C MET A 1 143.75 -10.71 -51.59
N SER A 2 143.11 -10.35 -50.50
CA SER A 2 141.68 -10.07 -50.38
C SER A 2 141.32 -8.71 -51.00
N ALA A 3 140.29 -8.66 -51.85
CA ALA A 3 139.61 -7.42 -52.21
C ALA A 3 138.14 -7.55 -51.81
N SER A 4 137.89 -7.21 -50.55
CA SER A 4 136.57 -7.11 -49.94
C SER A 4 135.86 -5.87 -50.51
N LEU A 5 134.93 -6.06 -51.44
CA LEU A 5 134.03 -5.00 -51.90
C LEU A 5 133.03 -4.69 -50.78
N SER A 6 133.33 -3.63 -50.02
CA SER A 6 132.39 -3.08 -49.03
C SER A 6 131.29 -2.31 -49.78
N PRO A 7 130.00 -2.55 -49.51
CA PRO A 7 128.90 -1.88 -50.23
C PRO A 7 128.91 -0.36 -50.00
N HIS A 8 128.56 0.41 -51.04
CA HIS A 8 128.60 1.88 -51.01
C HIS A 8 127.49 2.43 -50.06
N PRO A 9 127.75 3.45 -49.21
CA PRO A 9 126.84 3.86 -48.13
C PRO A 9 125.42 4.31 -48.54
N ALA A 10 125.22 4.63 -49.82
CA ALA A 10 123.92 4.99 -50.39
C ALA A 10 123.05 3.76 -50.69
N GLU A 11 123.67 2.64 -51.09
CA GLU A 11 123.00 1.38 -51.42
C GLU A 11 122.49 0.69 -50.16
N LEU A 12 123.31 0.65 -49.09
CA LEU A 12 122.88 0.15 -47.78
C LEU A 12 121.69 0.95 -47.22
N ARG A 13 121.70 2.29 -47.35
CA ARG A 13 120.59 3.14 -46.89
C ARG A 13 119.31 2.88 -47.67
N ARG A 14 119.37 2.65 -48.99
CA ARG A 14 118.21 2.23 -49.78
C ARG A 14 117.71 0.85 -49.38
N ALA A 15 118.59 -0.14 -49.26
CA ALA A 15 118.20 -1.51 -48.88
C ALA A 15 117.53 -1.55 -47.49
N VAL A 16 118.06 -0.82 -46.51
CA VAL A 16 117.44 -0.69 -45.18
C VAL A 16 116.11 0.07 -45.25
N GLY A 17 116.02 1.12 -46.08
CA GLY A 17 114.77 1.84 -46.33
C GLY A 17 113.68 0.96 -46.91
N ASP A 18 114.01 0.14 -47.91
CA ASP A 18 113.11 -0.82 -48.54
C ASP A 18 112.68 -1.92 -47.57
N GLN A 19 113.61 -2.43 -46.76
CA GLN A 19 113.32 -3.44 -45.73
C GLN A 19 112.39 -2.89 -44.64
N LEU A 20 112.60 -1.64 -44.19
CA LEU A 20 111.69 -0.95 -43.26
C LEU A 20 110.32 -0.70 -43.88
N ALA A 21 110.25 -0.35 -45.18
CA ALA A 21 108.99 -0.16 -45.88
C ALA A 21 108.19 -1.47 -45.99
N ARG A 22 108.87 -2.58 -46.31
CA ARG A 22 108.28 -3.93 -46.30
C ARG A 22 107.77 -4.31 -44.90
N TYR A 23 108.62 -4.18 -43.88
CA TYR A 23 108.23 -4.47 -42.50
C TYR A 23 107.01 -3.65 -42.03
N ARG A 24 106.94 -2.35 -42.35
CA ARG A 24 105.78 -1.50 -42.03
C ARG A 24 104.51 -1.95 -42.75
N THR A 25 104.63 -2.41 -43.99
CA THR A 25 103.51 -2.89 -44.79
C THR A 25 103.00 -4.22 -44.24
N ASP A 26 103.90 -5.14 -43.90
CA ASP A 26 103.57 -6.44 -43.27
C ASP A 26 102.93 -6.25 -41.89
N ARG A 27 103.43 -5.31 -41.08
CA ARG A 27 102.81 -4.99 -39.79
C ARG A 27 101.40 -4.42 -39.95
N ARG A 28 101.17 -3.58 -40.96
CA ARG A 28 99.83 -3.03 -41.25
C ARG A 28 98.88 -4.11 -41.76
N SER A 29 99.34 -5.03 -42.61
CA SER A 29 98.52 -6.14 -43.10
C SER A 29 98.15 -7.09 -41.96
N LEU A 30 99.10 -7.44 -41.09
CA LEU A 30 98.85 -8.26 -39.90
C LEU A 30 97.85 -7.60 -38.94
N ALA A 31 98.01 -6.31 -38.65
CA ALA A 31 97.07 -5.56 -37.81
C ALA A 31 95.66 -5.48 -38.42
N THR A 32 95.56 -5.37 -39.75
CA THR A 32 94.28 -5.35 -40.47
C THR A 32 93.60 -6.72 -40.41
N LEU A 33 94.36 -7.81 -40.59
CA LEU A 33 93.88 -9.18 -40.43
C LEU A 33 93.38 -9.43 -39.00
N GLN A 34 94.17 -9.05 -37.99
CA GLN A 34 93.79 -9.19 -36.59
C GLN A 34 92.52 -8.40 -36.25
N ARG A 35 92.38 -7.16 -36.74
CA ARG A 35 91.14 -6.36 -36.57
C ARG A 35 89.93 -7.03 -37.22
N ARG A 36 90.08 -7.58 -38.43
CA ARG A 36 88.99 -8.32 -39.10
C ARG A 36 88.59 -9.56 -38.30
N GLN A 37 89.57 -10.29 -37.75
CA GLN A 37 89.30 -11.48 -36.94
C GLN A 37 88.57 -11.12 -35.62
N LEU A 38 89.02 -10.08 -34.91
CA LEU A 38 88.35 -9.60 -33.71
C LEU A 38 86.94 -9.08 -34.01
N ALA A 39 86.74 -8.36 -35.12
CA ALA A 39 85.42 -7.91 -35.54
C ALA A 39 84.48 -9.09 -35.85
N ALA A 40 84.97 -10.13 -36.53
CA ALA A 40 84.21 -11.34 -36.80
C ALA A 40 83.84 -12.08 -35.50
N GLN A 41 84.78 -12.25 -34.57
CA GLN A 41 84.52 -12.85 -33.26
C GLN A 41 83.51 -12.03 -32.45
N SER A 42 83.65 -10.69 -32.44
CA SER A 42 82.70 -9.79 -31.77
C SER A 42 81.30 -9.90 -32.37
N ALA A 43 81.17 -10.01 -33.69
CA ALA A 43 79.89 -10.18 -34.36
C ALA A 43 79.26 -11.54 -34.03
N GLN A 44 80.05 -12.62 -33.97
CA GLN A 44 79.58 -13.94 -33.55
C GLN A 44 79.05 -13.93 -32.11
N ILE A 45 79.81 -13.34 -31.18
CA ILE A 45 79.37 -13.20 -29.79
C ILE A 45 78.08 -12.37 -29.71
N HIS A 46 78.02 -11.26 -30.45
CA HIS A 46 76.84 -10.39 -30.45
C HIS A 46 75.59 -11.13 -30.96
N ASN A 47 75.70 -11.86 -32.06
CA ASN A 47 74.59 -12.66 -32.59
C ASN A 47 74.14 -13.74 -31.59
N HIS A 48 75.09 -14.44 -30.95
CA HIS A 48 74.76 -15.45 -29.95
C HIS A 48 74.06 -14.84 -28.72
N VAL A 49 74.48 -13.66 -28.27
CA VAL A 49 73.80 -12.93 -27.18
C VAL A 49 72.38 -12.52 -27.60
N ILE A 50 72.17 -12.08 -28.85
CA ILE A 50 70.83 -11.74 -29.35
C ILE A 50 69.92 -12.97 -29.34
N GLU A 51 70.40 -14.10 -29.86
CA GLU A 51 69.63 -15.36 -29.89
C GLU A 51 69.25 -15.82 -28.48
N THR A 52 70.22 -15.87 -27.57
CA THR A 52 69.96 -16.30 -26.19
C THR A 52 69.02 -15.37 -25.43
N LEU A 53 69.09 -14.05 -25.65
CA LEU A 53 68.13 -13.11 -25.08
C LEU A 53 66.74 -13.25 -25.70
N ALA A 54 66.63 -13.57 -26.99
CA ALA A 54 65.35 -13.84 -27.64
C ALA A 54 64.69 -15.11 -27.09
N ASP A 55 65.46 -16.19 -26.91
CA ASP A 55 65.00 -17.43 -26.31
C ASP A 55 64.53 -17.20 -24.87
N PHE A 56 65.33 -16.51 -24.06
CA PHE A 56 64.96 -16.17 -22.68
C PHE A 56 63.68 -15.30 -22.63
N ALA A 57 63.53 -14.33 -23.54
CA ALA A 57 62.33 -13.53 -23.62
C ALA A 57 61.10 -14.36 -24.01
N ALA A 58 61.24 -15.31 -24.94
CA ALA A 58 60.18 -16.23 -25.33
C ALA A 58 59.76 -17.13 -24.16
N ASP A 59 60.72 -17.66 -23.40
CA ASP A 59 60.47 -18.48 -22.20
C ASP A 59 59.72 -17.68 -21.12
N GLN A 60 60.12 -16.43 -20.89
CA GLN A 60 59.43 -15.56 -19.93
C GLN A 60 57.97 -15.28 -20.33
N VAL A 61 57.72 -15.01 -21.62
CA VAL A 61 56.35 -14.84 -22.13
C VAL A 61 55.55 -16.14 -21.99
N GLY A 62 56.18 -17.28 -22.29
CA GLY A 62 55.60 -18.61 -22.09
C GLY A 62 55.19 -18.85 -20.63
N ALA A 63 56.11 -18.65 -19.70
CA ALA A 63 55.86 -18.81 -18.26
C ALA A 63 54.76 -17.87 -17.75
N ALA A 64 54.78 -16.60 -18.15
CA ALA A 64 53.73 -15.63 -17.79
C ALA A 64 52.36 -16.02 -18.34
N SER A 65 52.30 -16.53 -19.58
CA SER A 65 51.05 -17.00 -20.19
C SER A 65 50.49 -18.22 -19.47
N PHE A 66 51.34 -19.16 -19.08
CA PHE A 66 50.98 -20.34 -18.32
C PHE A 66 50.45 -19.98 -16.93
N GLN A 67 51.14 -19.09 -16.21
CA GLN A 67 50.69 -18.61 -14.90
C GLN A 67 49.34 -17.87 -14.98
N ARG A 68 49.13 -17.05 -16.02
CA ARG A 68 47.82 -16.42 -16.28
C ARG A 68 46.73 -17.44 -16.55
N ALA A 69 47.02 -18.51 -17.29
CA ALA A 69 46.06 -19.58 -17.54
C ALA A 69 45.68 -20.30 -16.24
N GLN A 70 46.65 -20.63 -15.39
CA GLN A 70 46.40 -21.23 -14.08
C GLN A 70 45.55 -20.33 -13.18
N LEU A 71 45.88 -19.03 -13.09
CA LEU A 71 45.09 -18.08 -12.30
C LEU A 71 43.65 -17.95 -12.81
N ARG A 72 43.42 -18.00 -14.13
CA ARG A 72 42.06 -17.98 -14.68
C ARG A 72 41.25 -19.20 -14.23
N VAL A 73 41.85 -20.39 -14.25
CA VAL A 73 41.21 -21.63 -13.79
C VAL A 73 40.90 -21.57 -12.28
N ALA A 74 41.84 -21.08 -11.47
CA ALA A 74 41.61 -20.91 -10.04
C ALA A 74 40.47 -19.92 -9.75
N VAL A 75 40.43 -18.78 -10.46
CA VAL A 75 39.35 -17.79 -10.31
C VAL A 75 38.01 -18.33 -10.77
N SER A 76 37.94 -19.15 -11.84
CA SER A 76 36.68 -19.76 -12.25
C SER A 76 36.18 -20.77 -11.22
N ALA A 77 37.07 -21.59 -10.64
CA ALA A 77 36.70 -22.53 -9.58
C ALA A 77 36.12 -21.81 -8.34
N ILE A 78 36.77 -20.72 -7.89
CA ILE A 78 36.25 -19.91 -6.78
C ILE A 78 34.89 -19.30 -7.12
N ARG A 79 34.67 -18.86 -8.36
CA ARG A 79 33.37 -18.31 -8.79
C ARG A 79 32.26 -19.37 -8.75
N GLU A 80 32.56 -20.60 -9.14
CA GLU A 80 31.61 -21.72 -9.05
C GLU A 80 31.28 -22.04 -7.59
N GLU A 81 32.27 -22.17 -6.71
CA GLU A 81 32.05 -22.40 -5.28
C GLU A 81 31.21 -21.30 -4.63
N VAL A 82 31.47 -20.03 -4.96
CA VAL A 82 30.68 -18.89 -4.47
C VAL A 82 29.25 -18.93 -5.01
N ALA A 83 29.05 -19.32 -6.27
CA ALA A 83 27.71 -19.45 -6.84
C ALA A 83 26.89 -20.53 -6.12
N ASP A 84 27.50 -21.69 -5.84
CA ASP A 84 26.88 -22.78 -5.10
C ASP A 84 26.54 -22.37 -3.65
N LEU A 85 27.45 -21.65 -2.99
CA LEU A 85 27.21 -21.11 -1.66
C LEU A 85 26.03 -20.12 -1.66
N LEU A 86 25.98 -19.20 -2.62
CA LEU A 86 24.87 -18.25 -2.73
C LEU A 86 23.55 -18.96 -3.01
N GLN A 87 23.56 -20.00 -3.83
CA GLN A 87 22.37 -20.80 -4.13
C GLN A 87 21.86 -21.56 -2.90
N SER A 88 22.77 -22.13 -2.09
CA SER A 88 22.40 -22.81 -0.85
C SER A 88 21.85 -21.84 0.20
N VAL A 89 22.47 -20.67 0.40
CA VAL A 89 21.97 -19.63 1.30
C VAL A 89 20.62 -19.09 0.85
N ALA A 90 20.42 -18.92 -0.46
CA ALA A 90 19.13 -18.49 -1.01
C ALA A 90 18.03 -19.55 -0.80
N ALA A 91 18.36 -20.84 -0.90
CA ALA A 91 17.43 -21.93 -0.60
C ALA A 91 17.05 -21.94 0.88
N ASP A 92 18.03 -21.92 1.79
CA ASP A 92 17.79 -21.91 3.23
C ASP A 92 16.93 -20.70 3.67
N ARG A 93 17.18 -19.51 3.09
CA ARG A 93 16.32 -18.34 3.35
C ARG A 93 14.89 -18.50 2.87
N ARG A 94 14.64 -19.18 1.74
CA ARG A 94 13.28 -19.47 1.27
C ARG A 94 12.57 -20.42 2.23
N ASP A 95 13.26 -21.45 2.70
CA ASP A 95 12.71 -22.43 3.63
C ASP A 95 12.39 -21.78 4.98
N GLN A 96 13.28 -20.92 5.50
CA GLN A 96 13.04 -20.14 6.71
C GLN A 96 11.85 -19.19 6.56
N ALA A 97 11.72 -18.51 5.41
CA ALA A 97 10.60 -17.63 5.14
C ALA A 97 9.27 -18.39 5.07
N ALA A 98 9.24 -19.55 4.41
CA ALA A 98 8.07 -20.42 4.35
C ALA A 98 7.68 -20.94 5.75
N ALA A 99 8.66 -21.39 6.54
CA ALA A 99 8.43 -21.82 7.92
C ALA A 99 7.89 -20.69 8.80
N ALA A 100 8.42 -19.46 8.66
CA ALA A 100 7.92 -18.30 9.39
C ALA A 100 6.50 -17.91 8.97
N GLN A 101 6.17 -17.99 7.69
CA GLN A 101 4.81 -17.77 7.20
C GLN A 101 3.84 -18.82 7.76
N GLN A 102 4.24 -20.09 7.77
CA GLN A 102 3.42 -21.17 8.32
C GLN A 102 3.15 -20.98 9.82
N ARG A 103 4.17 -20.59 10.60
CA ARG A 103 4.01 -20.29 12.03
C ARG A 103 3.03 -19.15 12.25
N ARG A 104 3.15 -18.05 11.50
CA ARG A 104 2.21 -16.92 11.60
C ARG A 104 0.78 -17.32 11.25
N ALA A 105 0.59 -18.20 10.26
CA ALA A 105 -0.73 -18.72 9.92
C ALA A 105 -1.32 -19.56 11.07
N GLN A 106 -0.49 -20.43 11.67
CA GLN A 106 -0.88 -21.21 12.85
C GLN A 106 -1.23 -20.30 14.04
N ASP A 107 -0.41 -19.30 14.33
CA ASP A 107 -0.65 -18.33 15.41
C ASP A 107 -1.98 -17.57 15.21
N LEU A 108 -2.29 -17.18 13.96
CA LEU A 108 -3.56 -16.52 13.63
C LEU A 108 -4.76 -17.44 13.80
N ASP A 109 -4.65 -18.70 13.40
CA ASP A 109 -5.73 -19.67 13.58
C ASP A 109 -5.93 -20.02 15.07
N ASP A 110 -4.84 -20.09 15.85
CA ASP A 110 -4.88 -20.24 17.30
C ASP A 110 -5.56 -19.05 17.96
N LEU A 111 -5.20 -17.82 17.57
CA LEU A 111 -5.82 -16.61 18.07
C LEU A 111 -7.32 -16.56 17.73
N ARG A 112 -7.69 -16.92 16.49
CA ARG A 112 -9.10 -17.01 16.07
C ARG A 112 -9.89 -18.00 16.93
N ARG A 113 -9.31 -19.16 17.22
CA ARG A 113 -9.93 -20.16 18.12
C ARG A 113 -10.09 -19.64 19.53
N GLN A 114 -9.07 -18.96 20.07
CA GLN A 114 -9.13 -18.35 21.41
C GLN A 114 -10.21 -17.26 21.49
N VAL A 115 -10.27 -16.37 20.49
CA VAL A 115 -11.31 -15.32 20.42
C VAL A 115 -12.70 -15.94 20.31
N ALA A 116 -12.88 -16.98 19.49
CA ALA A 116 -14.16 -17.66 19.36
C ALA A 116 -14.61 -18.30 20.70
N ALA A 117 -13.69 -18.94 21.43
CA ALA A 117 -13.96 -19.49 22.76
C ALA A 117 -14.33 -18.38 23.76
N TYR A 118 -13.55 -17.30 23.80
CA TYR A 118 -13.83 -16.14 24.67
C TYR A 118 -15.21 -15.54 24.38
N MET A 119 -15.57 -15.36 23.11
CA MET A 119 -16.88 -14.82 22.73
C MET A 119 -18.03 -15.75 23.09
N HIS A 120 -17.83 -17.07 22.97
CA HIS A 120 -18.80 -18.06 23.43
C HIS A 120 -19.03 -17.95 24.94
N ASP A 121 -17.97 -17.89 25.74
CA ASP A 121 -18.06 -17.75 27.19
C ASP A 121 -18.71 -16.41 27.59
N LEU A 122 -18.36 -15.33 26.89
CA LEU A 122 -18.96 -14.02 27.13
C LEU A 122 -20.47 -14.03 26.86
N ARG A 123 -20.92 -14.70 25.78
CA ARG A 123 -22.36 -14.88 25.50
C ARG A 123 -23.04 -15.68 26.61
N ALA A 124 -22.45 -16.79 27.04
CA ALA A 124 -22.99 -17.60 28.14
C ALA A 124 -23.13 -16.81 29.45
N GLN A 125 -22.13 -15.98 29.78
CA GLN A 125 -22.16 -15.10 30.95
C GLN A 125 -23.27 -14.04 30.85
N ARG A 126 -23.44 -13.42 29.66
CA ARG A 126 -24.52 -12.44 29.42
C ARG A 126 -25.90 -13.09 29.59
N THR A 127 -26.11 -14.28 29.04
CA THR A 127 -27.39 -15.01 29.18
C THR A 127 -27.68 -15.40 30.63
N ALA A 128 -26.66 -15.83 31.39
CA ALA A 128 -26.82 -16.16 32.80
C ALA A 128 -27.23 -14.93 33.64
N ARG A 129 -26.55 -13.79 33.45
CA ARG A 129 -26.89 -12.53 34.14
C ARG A 129 -28.28 -12.02 33.79
N ALA A 130 -28.69 -12.13 32.53
CA ALA A 130 -30.04 -11.78 32.10
C ALA A 130 -31.08 -12.67 32.80
N ALA A 131 -30.86 -13.99 32.85
CA ALA A 131 -31.74 -14.92 33.54
C ALA A 131 -31.86 -14.61 35.04
N GLU A 132 -30.76 -14.27 35.71
CA GLU A 132 -30.76 -13.84 37.11
C GLU A 132 -31.54 -12.54 37.33
N GLN A 133 -31.38 -11.53 36.46
CA GLN A 133 -32.15 -10.28 36.53
C GLN A 133 -33.65 -10.52 36.32
N TRP A 134 -34.01 -11.36 35.34
CA TRP A 134 -35.41 -11.75 35.10
C TRP A 134 -36.01 -12.49 36.29
N ALA A 135 -35.24 -13.35 36.97
CA ALA A 135 -35.69 -14.01 38.19
C ALA A 135 -35.97 -13.00 39.33
N ARG A 136 -35.12 -11.97 39.50
CA ARG A 136 -35.32 -10.91 40.49
C ARG A 136 -36.58 -10.08 40.22
N LEU A 137 -36.85 -9.77 38.95
CA LEU A 137 -38.03 -9.00 38.55
C LEU A 137 -39.34 -9.80 38.67
N ARG A 138 -39.26 -11.14 38.69
CA ARG A 138 -40.42 -12.03 38.85
C ARG A 138 -40.90 -12.13 40.30
N HIS A 139 -40.19 -11.56 41.27
CA HIS A 139 -40.74 -11.41 42.63
C HIS A 139 -41.92 -10.42 42.59
N PRO A 140 -43.07 -10.74 43.22
CA PRO A 140 -44.28 -9.93 43.09
C PRO A 140 -44.07 -8.56 43.76
N ARG A 141 -43.90 -7.53 42.93
CA ARG A 141 -43.88 -6.14 43.37
C ARG A 141 -45.33 -5.70 43.58
N ALA A 142 -45.70 -5.47 44.83
CA ALA A 142 -47.01 -4.93 45.21
C ALA A 142 -47.32 -3.67 44.39
N ALA A 143 -48.54 -3.61 43.86
CA ALA A 143 -49.01 -2.62 42.91
C ALA A 143 -48.80 -1.18 43.40
N ALA A 144 -48.00 -0.42 42.66
CA ALA A 144 -47.98 1.04 42.73
C ALA A 144 -47.95 1.58 41.30
N ALA A 145 -48.95 2.39 40.96
CA ALA A 145 -49.13 2.99 39.65
C ALA A 145 -47.99 3.97 39.29
N PRO A 146 -47.54 4.03 38.03
CA PRO A 146 -46.44 4.90 37.63
C PRO A 146 -46.89 6.37 37.49
N PRO A 147 -46.06 7.35 37.86
CA PRO A 147 -46.30 8.76 37.57
C PRO A 147 -45.99 9.08 36.10
N ALA A 148 -46.74 10.05 35.55
CA ALA A 148 -46.61 10.53 34.18
C ALA A 148 -45.20 11.05 33.87
N ALA A 149 -44.66 10.65 32.71
CA ALA A 149 -43.36 11.06 32.20
C ALA A 149 -43.40 12.51 31.67
N PRO A 150 -42.29 13.27 31.76
CA PRO A 150 -42.22 14.62 31.22
C PRO A 150 -41.92 14.60 29.71
N ASP A 151 -42.71 15.37 28.97
CA ASP A 151 -42.54 15.63 27.54
C ASP A 151 -41.23 16.37 27.25
N GLY A 152 -40.47 15.91 26.25
CA GLY A 152 -39.42 16.76 25.68
C GLY A 152 -38.36 16.03 24.86
N VAL A 153 -38.35 16.33 23.57
CA VAL A 153 -37.30 16.09 22.55
C VAL A 153 -37.45 14.81 21.73
N ALA A 154 -37.77 13.65 22.31
CA ALA A 154 -37.89 12.41 21.51
C ALA A 154 -39.12 12.39 20.58
N GLN A 155 -40.16 13.13 20.94
CA GLN A 155 -41.43 13.20 20.19
C GLN A 155 -41.36 14.04 18.90
N ARG A 156 -40.20 14.61 18.53
CA ARG A 156 -40.07 15.58 17.43
C ARG A 156 -39.44 15.03 16.15
N ILE A 157 -38.85 13.83 16.18
CA ILE A 157 -38.32 13.16 14.98
C ILE A 157 -39.22 11.96 14.70
N GLY A 158 -40.12 12.08 13.71
CA GLY A 158 -40.91 10.93 13.25
C GLY A 158 -40.00 9.78 12.80
N GLN A 159 -40.52 8.56 12.74
CA GLN A 159 -39.74 7.35 12.41
C GLN A 159 -38.90 7.49 11.12
N ALA A 160 -39.43 8.15 10.08
CA ALA A 160 -38.70 8.47 8.85
C ALA A 160 -37.57 9.50 9.03
N GLY A 161 -37.66 10.38 10.01
CA GLY A 161 -36.65 11.39 10.34
C GLY A 161 -35.41 10.80 11.01
N MET A 162 -35.51 9.61 11.63
CA MET A 162 -34.37 9.02 12.34
C MET A 162 -33.28 8.51 11.39
N VAL A 163 -33.67 7.90 10.27
CA VAL A 163 -32.71 7.48 9.22
C VAL A 163 -31.98 8.70 8.65
N ALA A 164 -32.73 9.77 8.36
CA ALA A 164 -32.16 11.02 7.85
C ALA A 164 -31.21 11.67 8.87
N TYR A 165 -31.59 11.69 10.16
CA TYR A 165 -30.76 12.20 11.24
C TYR A 165 -29.42 11.44 11.33
N VAL A 166 -29.44 10.12 11.31
CA VAL A 166 -28.22 9.28 11.38
C VAL A 166 -27.34 9.49 10.15
N GLN A 167 -27.95 9.63 8.96
CA GLN A 167 -27.22 9.96 7.75
C GLN A 167 -26.55 11.35 7.84
N MET A 168 -27.25 12.36 8.37
CA MET A 168 -26.68 13.69 8.59
C MET A 168 -25.53 13.67 9.60
N ALA A 169 -25.71 12.97 10.72
CA ALA A 169 -24.66 12.82 11.74
C ALA A 169 -23.41 12.16 11.13
N ARG A 170 -23.57 11.07 10.37
CA ARG A 170 -22.47 10.41 9.65
C ARG A 170 -21.71 11.38 8.74
N VAL A 171 -22.40 12.14 7.90
CA VAL A 171 -21.76 13.11 6.99
C VAL A 171 -21.04 14.23 7.76
N ALA A 172 -21.65 14.74 8.82
CA ALA A 172 -21.06 15.79 9.66
C ALA A 172 -19.75 15.31 10.33
N ILE A 173 -19.75 14.08 10.85
CA ILE A 173 -18.59 13.44 11.47
C ILE A 173 -17.46 13.28 10.46
N LEU A 174 -17.75 12.75 9.26
CA LEU A 174 -16.74 12.55 8.22
C LEU A 174 -16.14 13.87 7.72
N ARG A 175 -16.98 14.90 7.54
CA ARG A 175 -16.48 16.24 7.14
C ARG A 175 -15.59 16.87 8.20
N ALA A 176 -15.94 16.73 9.48
CA ALA A 176 -15.12 17.20 10.59
C ALA A 176 -13.77 16.44 10.67
N LEU A 177 -13.76 15.17 10.29
CA LEU A 177 -12.53 14.37 10.19
C LEU A 177 -11.64 14.76 9.00
N GLU A 178 -12.25 15.22 7.89
CA GLU A 178 -11.54 15.61 6.67
C GLU A 178 -10.93 17.02 6.75
N HIS A 179 -11.63 17.99 7.35
CA HIS A 179 -11.27 19.40 7.27
C HIS A 179 -10.51 19.93 8.51
N ALA A 180 -10.49 19.19 9.61
CA ALA A 180 -9.82 19.62 10.83
C ALA A 180 -8.38 19.10 10.93
N SER A 181 -7.47 19.95 11.42
CA SER A 181 -6.11 19.52 11.76
C SER A 181 -6.16 18.51 12.93
N PRO A 182 -5.50 17.35 12.82
CA PRO A 182 -5.51 16.33 13.87
C PRO A 182 -4.98 16.84 15.21
N GLY A 183 -5.84 16.82 16.22
CA GLY A 183 -5.57 17.34 17.57
C GLY A 183 -6.84 17.67 18.34
N GLU A 184 -6.69 18.37 19.47
CA GLU A 184 -7.81 18.66 20.40
C GLU A 184 -8.97 19.44 19.75
N ALA A 185 -8.69 20.31 18.78
CA ALA A 185 -9.74 21.07 18.08
C ALA A 185 -10.65 20.14 17.25
N GLN A 186 -10.09 19.11 16.62
CA GLN A 186 -10.84 18.11 15.87
C GLN A 186 -11.68 17.24 16.82
N GLU A 187 -11.13 16.84 17.97
CA GLU A 187 -11.86 16.11 19.00
C GLU A 187 -13.04 16.90 19.56
N ARG A 188 -12.85 18.20 19.82
CA ARG A 188 -13.92 19.12 20.27
C ARG A 188 -15.05 19.27 19.25
N GLN A 189 -14.78 19.08 17.96
CA GLN A 189 -15.78 19.16 16.90
C GLN A 189 -16.53 17.84 16.69
N VAL A 190 -15.81 16.71 16.73
CA VAL A 190 -16.38 15.37 16.45
C VAL A 190 -17.07 14.76 17.68
N GLY A 191 -16.52 14.96 18.87
CA GLY A 191 -17.03 14.38 20.12
C GLY A 191 -18.52 14.65 20.37
N PRO A 192 -18.99 15.91 20.35
CA PRO A 192 -20.40 16.23 20.57
C PRO A 192 -21.34 15.62 19.53
N GLN A 193 -20.89 15.48 18.27
CA GLN A 193 -21.70 14.88 17.20
C GLN A 193 -21.92 13.39 17.44
N ILE A 194 -20.88 12.69 17.90
CA ILE A 194 -20.93 11.26 18.24
C ILE A 194 -21.79 11.03 19.48
N GLU A 195 -21.59 11.82 20.54
CA GLU A 195 -22.40 11.70 21.76
C GLU A 195 -23.88 12.02 21.49
N GLY A 196 -24.17 13.03 20.66
CA GLY A 196 -25.53 13.36 20.23
C GLY A 196 -26.17 12.25 19.39
N LEU A 197 -25.40 11.63 18.49
CA LEU A 197 -25.84 10.46 17.71
C LEU A 197 -26.16 9.27 18.62
N ILE A 198 -25.26 8.93 19.54
CA ILE A 198 -25.43 7.82 20.49
C ILE A 198 -26.66 8.07 21.37
N GLY A 199 -26.78 9.25 21.97
CA GLY A 199 -27.89 9.59 22.85
C GLY A 199 -29.24 9.47 22.14
N SER A 200 -29.34 10.06 20.94
CA SER A 200 -30.59 10.04 20.16
C SER A 200 -30.98 8.62 19.74
N LEU A 201 -30.00 7.81 19.34
CA LEU A 201 -30.25 6.42 18.95
C LEU A 201 -30.65 5.54 20.15
N LYS A 202 -30.03 5.73 21.31
CA LYS A 202 -30.42 5.01 22.53
C LYS A 202 -31.85 5.34 22.96
N THR A 203 -32.22 6.62 22.92
CA THR A 203 -33.59 7.04 23.20
C THR A 203 -34.57 6.43 22.23
N PHE A 204 -34.28 6.50 20.92
CA PHE A 204 -35.12 5.90 19.88
C PHE A 204 -35.30 4.38 20.06
N LEU A 205 -34.21 3.67 20.35
CA LEU A 205 -34.25 2.23 20.62
C LEU A 205 -35.12 1.90 21.84
N ALA A 206 -34.93 2.62 22.95
CA ALA A 206 -35.71 2.42 24.17
C ALA A 206 -37.21 2.65 23.94
N GLU A 207 -37.57 3.70 23.22
CA GLU A 207 -38.97 4.01 22.86
C GLU A 207 -39.58 2.98 21.92
N SER A 208 -38.80 2.50 20.95
CA SER A 208 -39.26 1.46 20.02
C SER A 208 -39.53 0.15 20.76
N ALA A 209 -38.69 -0.22 21.74
CA ALA A 209 -38.85 -1.43 22.53
C ALA A 209 -40.08 -1.37 23.45
N LEU A 210 -40.32 -0.22 24.12
CA LEU A 210 -41.50 -0.01 24.96
C LEU A 210 -42.82 -0.01 24.17
N SER A 211 -42.78 0.45 22.92
CA SER A 211 -43.97 0.55 22.07
C SER A 211 -44.29 -0.74 21.32
N ARG A 212 -43.34 -1.68 21.17
CA ARG A 212 -43.43 -2.88 20.33
C ARG A 212 -44.73 -3.67 20.53
N ASP A 213 -45.07 -3.96 21.78
CA ASP A 213 -46.23 -4.80 22.12
C ASP A 213 -47.57 -4.12 21.83
N GLN A 214 -47.57 -2.79 21.71
CA GLN A 214 -48.77 -1.98 21.47
C GLN A 214 -49.02 -1.70 19.98
N LEU A 215 -48.05 -2.03 19.11
CA LEU A 215 -48.10 -1.74 17.67
C LEU A 215 -48.70 -2.88 16.87
N SER A 216 -49.38 -2.54 15.77
CA SER A 216 -49.87 -3.50 14.79
C SER A 216 -48.72 -4.14 13.98
N PRO A 217 -48.94 -5.32 13.35
CA PRO A 217 -47.92 -5.97 12.52
C PRO A 217 -47.36 -5.07 11.39
N ALA A 218 -48.22 -4.23 10.79
CA ALA A 218 -47.80 -3.30 9.74
C ALA A 218 -46.86 -2.19 10.28
N GLU A 219 -47.18 -1.64 11.44
CA GLU A 219 -46.35 -0.62 12.11
C GLU A 219 -45.03 -1.21 12.63
N ARG A 220 -45.04 -2.46 13.09
CA ARG A 220 -43.81 -3.20 13.45
C ARG A 220 -42.92 -3.40 12.24
N SER A 221 -43.48 -3.79 11.10
CA SER A 221 -42.72 -3.92 9.85
C SER A 221 -42.15 -2.57 9.39
N GLN A 222 -42.90 -1.48 9.54
CA GLN A 222 -42.44 -0.14 9.17
C GLN A 222 -41.28 0.33 10.08
N LEU A 223 -41.39 0.12 11.40
CA LEU A 223 -40.30 0.39 12.34
C LEU A 223 -39.07 -0.50 12.08
N GLY A 224 -39.27 -1.76 11.73
CA GLY A 224 -38.18 -2.66 11.34
C GLY A 224 -37.39 -2.14 10.13
N GLU A 225 -38.06 -1.59 9.12
CA GLU A 225 -37.39 -0.96 7.96
C GLU A 225 -36.64 0.32 8.35
N VAL A 226 -37.17 1.11 9.28
CA VAL A 226 -36.48 2.29 9.83
C VAL A 226 -35.22 1.89 10.60
N LEU A 227 -35.33 0.90 11.51
CA LEU A 227 -34.19 0.36 12.25
C LEU A 227 -33.13 -0.22 11.31
N ALA A 228 -33.55 -0.90 10.24
CA ALA A 228 -32.63 -1.40 9.21
C ALA A 228 -31.92 -0.24 8.48
N GLY A 229 -32.63 0.85 8.19
CA GLY A 229 -32.06 2.06 7.58
C GLY A 229 -31.04 2.75 8.49
N VAL A 230 -31.34 2.84 9.78
CA VAL A 230 -30.44 3.35 10.81
C VAL A 230 -29.18 2.48 10.93
N GLN A 231 -29.35 1.17 11.03
CA GLN A 231 -28.26 0.19 11.11
C GLN A 231 -27.33 0.28 9.89
N ARG A 232 -27.89 0.35 8.68
CA ARG A 232 -27.10 0.52 7.45
C ARG A 232 -26.24 1.77 7.48
N ASN A 233 -26.78 2.90 7.92
CA ASN A 233 -26.01 4.15 8.02
C ASN A 233 -24.92 4.07 9.09
N LEU A 234 -25.21 3.45 10.24
CA LEU A 234 -24.22 3.28 11.31
C LEU A 234 -23.07 2.35 10.89
N VAL A 235 -23.38 1.23 10.22
CA VAL A 235 -22.37 0.32 9.66
C VAL A 235 -21.52 1.04 8.62
N ALA A 236 -22.15 1.84 7.75
CA ALA A 236 -21.43 2.58 6.72
C ALA A 236 -20.49 3.64 7.33
N LEU A 237 -20.90 4.32 8.40
CA LEU A 237 -20.01 5.23 9.15
C LEU A 237 -18.81 4.46 9.72
N ILE A 238 -19.03 3.32 10.38
CA ILE A 238 -17.95 2.51 10.96
C ILE A 238 -16.95 2.04 9.89
N LEU A 239 -17.44 1.59 8.72
CA LEU A 239 -16.58 1.15 7.62
C LEU A 239 -15.78 2.29 6.98
N GLU A 240 -16.39 3.48 6.86
CA GLU A 240 -15.68 4.66 6.35
C GLU A 240 -14.59 5.14 7.30
N LEU A 241 -14.80 5.00 8.60
CA LEU A 241 -13.78 5.22 9.62
C LEU A 241 -12.62 4.20 9.52
N GLU A 242 -12.86 2.98 9.05
CA GLU A 242 -11.83 1.95 8.85
C GLU A 242 -11.00 2.15 7.58
N THR A 243 -11.63 2.70 6.54
CA THR A 243 -11.05 2.80 5.19
C THR A 243 -10.46 4.18 4.87
N THR A 244 -10.48 5.13 5.81
CA THR A 244 -10.05 6.52 5.57
C THR A 244 -8.52 6.68 5.55
N PRO A 245 -7.91 7.17 4.46
CA PRO A 245 -6.47 7.42 4.37
C PRO A 245 -6.13 8.88 4.69
N TRP A 246 -6.34 9.32 5.93
CA TRP A 246 -5.97 10.68 6.38
C TRP A 246 -5.37 10.62 7.78
N PRO A 247 -4.47 11.53 8.21
CA PRO A 247 -3.74 12.58 7.49
C PRO A 247 -2.45 12.09 6.79
N THR A 248 -2.00 12.82 5.77
CA THR A 248 -0.78 12.55 4.99
C THR A 248 0.52 12.80 5.78
N ALA A 249 0.46 13.64 6.80
CA ALA A 249 1.60 13.97 7.67
C ALA A 249 1.83 12.89 8.74
N THR A 250 3.01 12.26 8.74
CA THR A 250 3.37 11.16 9.65
C THR A 250 3.23 11.53 11.14
N ALA A 251 3.53 12.78 11.51
CA ALA A 251 3.45 13.26 12.90
C ALA A 251 2.02 13.30 13.46
N GLN A 252 1.02 13.50 12.60
CA GLN A 252 -0.39 13.60 12.99
C GLN A 252 -1.13 12.27 12.89
N ARG A 253 -0.55 11.30 12.18
CA ARG A 253 -1.14 10.00 11.88
C ARG A 253 -1.50 9.21 13.14
N GLN A 254 -0.62 9.20 14.15
CA GLN A 254 -0.86 8.43 15.38
C GLN A 254 -1.97 9.04 16.25
N THR A 255 -2.11 10.37 16.26
CA THR A 255 -3.19 11.06 16.99
C THR A 255 -4.53 10.83 16.30
N PHE A 256 -4.56 10.93 14.97
CA PHE A 256 -5.76 10.66 14.19
C PHE A 256 -6.24 9.19 14.32
N LEU A 257 -5.34 8.21 14.22
CA LEU A 257 -5.70 6.80 14.39
C LEU A 257 -6.27 6.50 15.78
N ARG A 258 -5.76 7.16 16.83
CA ARG A 258 -6.32 7.04 18.18
C ARG A 258 -7.72 7.63 18.28
N LEU A 259 -7.95 8.80 17.68
CA LEU A 259 -9.28 9.41 17.59
C LEU A 259 -10.26 8.46 16.88
N VAL A 260 -9.90 7.97 15.70
CA VAL A 260 -10.74 7.04 14.91
C VAL A 260 -11.04 5.75 15.66
N GLU A 261 -10.04 5.16 16.33
CA GLU A 261 -10.23 3.97 17.15
C GLU A 261 -11.18 4.23 18.34
N ASP A 262 -11.05 5.38 19.00
CA ASP A 262 -11.93 5.78 20.08
C ASP A 262 -13.38 5.96 19.60
N LEU A 263 -13.58 6.61 18.45
CA LEU A 263 -14.90 6.75 17.84
C LEU A 263 -15.52 5.39 17.52
N ARG A 264 -14.75 4.46 16.94
CA ARG A 264 -15.23 3.10 16.64
C ARG A 264 -15.63 2.38 17.93
N ARG A 265 -14.79 2.48 18.97
CA ARG A 265 -15.07 1.87 20.28
C ARG A 265 -16.36 2.38 20.89
N ARG A 266 -16.69 3.68 20.72
CA ARG A 266 -17.94 4.28 21.21
C ARG A 266 -19.17 3.88 20.40
N LEU A 267 -19.04 3.69 19.08
CA LEU A 267 -20.15 3.32 18.20
C LEU A 267 -20.45 1.82 18.19
N SER A 268 -19.49 0.96 18.54
CA SER A 268 -19.65 -0.51 18.52
C SER A 268 -20.79 -1.02 19.42
N PRO A 269 -20.93 -0.59 20.69
CA PRO A 269 -22.04 -1.03 21.54
C PRO A 269 -23.41 -0.63 20.97
N LEU A 270 -23.49 0.56 20.38
CA LEU A 270 -24.73 1.05 19.78
C LEU A 270 -25.14 0.23 18.56
N ARG A 271 -24.16 -0.22 17.76
CA ARG A 271 -24.41 -1.15 16.66
C ARG A 271 -24.94 -2.49 17.17
N GLU A 272 -24.36 -3.05 18.23
CA GLU A 272 -24.85 -4.29 18.83
C GLU A 272 -26.29 -4.15 19.34
N GLU A 273 -26.61 -3.03 20.01
CA GLU A 273 -27.97 -2.72 20.47
C GLU A 273 -28.97 -2.62 19.30
N LEU A 274 -28.58 -1.98 18.19
CA LEU A 274 -29.38 -1.91 16.96
C LEU A 274 -29.57 -3.28 16.29
N ASP A 275 -28.53 -4.11 16.23
CA ASP A 275 -28.59 -5.44 15.64
C ASP A 275 -29.57 -6.33 16.41
N VAL A 276 -29.56 -6.26 17.75
CA VAL A 276 -30.51 -6.97 18.62
C VAL A 276 -31.93 -6.46 18.43
N ALA A 277 -32.13 -5.14 18.44
CA ALA A 277 -33.45 -4.56 18.20
C ALA A 277 -33.99 -4.96 16.81
N LEU A 278 -33.14 -5.05 15.79
CA LEU A 278 -33.57 -5.44 14.45
C LEU A 278 -34.10 -6.88 14.41
N LEU A 279 -33.45 -7.82 15.10
CA LEU A 279 -33.91 -9.20 15.20
C LEU A 279 -35.30 -9.28 15.82
N ASP A 280 -35.54 -8.47 16.85
CA ASP A 280 -36.84 -8.35 17.51
C ASP A 280 -37.96 -7.88 16.57
N PHE A 281 -37.69 -6.99 15.61
CA PHE A 281 -38.70 -6.50 14.67
C PHE A 281 -38.80 -7.34 13.37
N GLN A 282 -37.99 -8.39 13.20
CA GLN A 282 -37.99 -9.26 12.01
C GLN A 282 -38.87 -10.53 12.13
N ASP A 283 -39.37 -10.87 13.32
CA ASP A 283 -40.06 -12.14 13.61
C ASP A 283 -41.56 -12.23 13.23
N ASP A 284 -42.14 -11.26 12.50
CA ASP A 284 -43.52 -11.38 11.99
C ASP A 284 -43.52 -12.04 10.59
N PRO A 285 -44.26 -13.16 10.35
CA PRO A 285 -44.23 -13.87 9.08
C PRO A 285 -44.82 -13.01 7.97
N ARG A 286 -43.95 -12.48 7.09
CA ARG A 286 -44.39 -11.83 5.84
C ARG A 286 -45.26 -12.81 5.05
N PRO A 287 -46.48 -12.43 4.61
CA PRO A 287 -47.22 -13.22 3.64
C PRO A 287 -46.42 -13.23 2.33
N ALA A 288 -46.10 -14.44 1.87
CA ALA A 288 -45.37 -14.66 0.63
C ALA A 288 -46.19 -14.20 -0.57
N ALA A 289 -45.69 -13.22 -1.32
CA ALA A 289 -46.21 -12.90 -2.64
C ALA A 289 -45.07 -12.69 -3.64
N GLY A 290 -45.06 -13.54 -4.68
CA GLY A 290 -44.51 -13.20 -6.00
C GLY A 290 -43.08 -13.66 -6.30
N ARG A 291 -42.89 -14.97 -6.54
CA ARG A 291 -41.76 -15.46 -7.35
C ARG A 291 -41.83 -14.90 -8.77
N ALA A 292 -40.80 -14.21 -9.22
CA ALA A 292 -40.46 -14.11 -10.64
C ALA A 292 -38.95 -14.33 -10.85
N ARG A 293 -38.66 -15.54 -11.36
CA ARG A 293 -37.53 -16.03 -12.17
C ARG A 293 -36.08 -15.57 -11.92
N ARG A 294 -35.27 -16.61 -11.72
CA ARG A 294 -33.80 -16.70 -11.74
C ARG A 294 -33.15 -16.05 -12.97
N SER A 295 -32.07 -15.32 -12.71
CA SER A 295 -30.83 -15.37 -13.49
C SER A 295 -29.63 -15.27 -12.52
N SER A 296 -28.64 -16.13 -12.73
CA SER A 296 -27.45 -16.39 -11.89
C SER A 296 -26.51 -15.16 -11.72
N PRO A 297 -25.51 -15.20 -10.83
CA PRO A 297 -25.00 -14.02 -10.13
C PRO A 297 -24.12 -13.15 -11.02
N SER A 298 -24.53 -11.90 -11.21
CA SER A 298 -23.66 -10.83 -11.66
C SER A 298 -23.23 -10.05 -10.42
N VAL A 299 -21.95 -9.71 -10.32
CA VAL A 299 -21.39 -8.88 -9.26
C VAL A 299 -22.07 -7.50 -9.35
N GLU A 300 -23.07 -7.26 -8.50
CA GLU A 300 -23.64 -5.92 -8.33
C GLU A 300 -22.81 -5.13 -7.32
N PRO A 301 -22.39 -3.89 -7.62
CA PRO A 301 -21.98 -2.96 -6.57
C PRO A 301 -23.20 -2.64 -5.69
N PRO A 302 -23.00 -2.28 -4.41
CA PRO A 302 -24.10 -2.08 -3.48
C PRO A 302 -25.09 -1.06 -4.04
N THR A 303 -26.36 -1.46 -4.13
CA THR A 303 -27.47 -0.67 -4.62
C THR A 303 -27.69 0.54 -3.71
N SER A 304 -27.06 1.66 -4.07
CA SER A 304 -27.41 2.98 -3.58
C SER A 304 -28.86 3.29 -3.96
N TYR A 305 -29.71 3.57 -2.98
CA TYR A 305 -31.03 4.15 -3.22
C TYR A 305 -30.91 5.37 -4.16
N ARG A 306 -31.75 5.43 -5.20
CA ARG A 306 -31.74 6.51 -6.21
C ARG A 306 -33.12 7.15 -6.28
N ASP A 307 -33.17 8.46 -6.10
CA ASP A 307 -34.38 9.25 -6.30
C ASP A 307 -34.63 9.50 -7.80
N ASN A 308 -35.88 9.79 -8.13
CA ASN A 308 -36.24 10.21 -9.47
C ASN A 308 -35.95 11.71 -9.67
N LEU A 309 -34.70 12.07 -9.94
CA LEU A 309 -34.28 13.46 -10.16
C LEU A 309 -35.04 14.18 -11.29
N THR A 310 -35.72 13.45 -12.20
CA THR A 310 -36.62 14.06 -13.20
C THR A 310 -37.87 14.73 -12.61
N ALA A 311 -38.15 14.54 -11.31
CA ALA A 311 -39.17 15.31 -10.59
C ALA A 311 -38.81 16.81 -10.44
N ILE A 312 -37.55 17.18 -10.64
CA ILE A 312 -37.09 18.57 -10.63
C ILE A 312 -37.29 19.18 -12.02
N HIS A 313 -37.97 20.33 -12.08
CA HIS A 313 -38.28 20.97 -13.34
C HIS A 313 -37.01 21.41 -14.09
N GLY A 314 -36.83 20.90 -15.30
CA GLY A 314 -35.64 21.13 -16.13
C GLY A 314 -34.60 20.00 -16.09
N VAL A 315 -34.75 19.00 -15.21
CA VAL A 315 -33.88 17.81 -15.19
C VAL A 315 -34.50 16.70 -16.05
N GLY A 316 -34.01 16.53 -17.29
CA GLY A 316 -34.42 15.43 -18.16
C GLY A 316 -33.71 14.09 -17.84
N PRO A 317 -34.16 12.95 -18.39
CA PRO A 317 -33.57 11.63 -18.16
C PRO A 317 -32.05 11.56 -18.47
N ALA A 318 -31.61 12.29 -19.50
CA ALA A 318 -30.19 12.36 -19.87
C ALA A 318 -29.34 13.10 -18.82
N LEU A 319 -29.89 14.13 -18.18
CA LEU A 319 -29.21 14.90 -17.13
C LEU A 319 -29.21 14.12 -15.82
N GLN A 320 -30.32 13.46 -15.47
CA GLN A 320 -30.36 12.51 -14.35
C GLN A 320 -29.30 11.41 -14.51
N GLN A 321 -29.13 10.84 -15.70
CA GLN A 321 -28.11 9.81 -15.92
C GLN A 321 -26.69 10.37 -15.74
N ARG A 322 -26.43 11.63 -16.13
CA ARG A 322 -25.14 12.29 -15.90
C ARG A 322 -24.89 12.56 -14.43
N LEU A 323 -25.88 13.08 -13.71
CA LEU A 323 -25.82 13.29 -12.26
C LEU A 323 -25.56 11.98 -11.52
N ASN A 324 -26.27 10.91 -11.89
CA ASN A 324 -26.07 9.57 -11.33
C ASN A 324 -24.65 9.04 -11.60
N ARG A 325 -24.09 9.29 -12.79
CA ARG A 325 -22.70 8.93 -13.12
C ARG A 325 -21.68 9.75 -12.31
N ALA A 326 -22.02 10.98 -11.96
CA ALA A 326 -21.23 11.82 -11.06
C ALA A 326 -21.45 11.49 -9.56
N GLY A 327 -22.23 10.45 -9.25
CA GLY A 327 -22.50 10.01 -7.88
C GLY A 327 -23.68 10.73 -7.20
N ILE A 328 -24.37 11.64 -7.91
CA ILE A 328 -25.52 12.40 -7.41
C ILE A 328 -26.78 11.65 -7.83
N CYS A 329 -27.28 10.80 -6.93
CA CYS A 329 -28.41 9.91 -7.17
C CYS A 329 -29.66 10.26 -6.35
N THR A 330 -29.59 11.19 -5.39
CA THR A 330 -30.72 11.54 -4.49
C THR A 330 -31.03 13.04 -4.48
N TYR A 331 -32.26 13.44 -4.12
CA TYR A 331 -32.64 14.84 -3.95
C TYR A 331 -31.78 15.51 -2.87
N ILE A 332 -31.43 14.78 -1.82
CA ILE A 332 -30.56 15.26 -0.73
C ILE A 332 -29.15 15.56 -1.26
N GLN A 333 -28.58 14.66 -2.08
CA GLN A 333 -27.27 14.89 -2.68
C GLN A 333 -27.29 16.10 -3.61
N LEU A 334 -28.37 16.26 -4.40
CA LEU A 334 -28.51 17.41 -5.29
C LEU A 334 -28.70 18.72 -4.52
N ALA A 335 -29.49 18.72 -3.43
CA ALA A 335 -29.75 19.87 -2.56
C ALA A 335 -28.52 20.36 -1.76
N LEU A 336 -27.57 19.45 -1.49
CA LEU A 336 -26.34 19.73 -0.75
C LEU A 336 -25.12 19.95 -1.65
N SER A 337 -25.24 19.71 -2.96
CA SER A 337 -24.17 19.96 -3.92
C SER A 337 -24.01 21.46 -4.15
N SER A 338 -22.78 21.93 -4.30
CA SER A 338 -22.56 23.33 -4.69
C SER A 338 -22.94 23.55 -6.16
N PRO A 339 -23.35 24.77 -6.53
CA PRO A 339 -23.61 25.10 -7.93
C PRO A 339 -22.42 24.81 -8.85
N GLU A 340 -21.19 24.96 -8.35
CA GLU A 340 -19.95 24.68 -9.08
C GLU A 340 -19.68 23.19 -9.27
N GLU A 341 -20.03 22.36 -8.28
CA GLU A 341 -19.96 20.90 -8.37
C GLU A 341 -20.98 20.37 -9.39
N LEU A 342 -22.20 20.88 -9.36
CA LEU A 342 -23.24 20.51 -10.33
C LEU A 342 -22.86 20.95 -11.75
N ARG A 343 -22.29 22.15 -11.92
CA ARG A 343 -21.76 22.61 -13.22
C ARG A 343 -20.64 21.71 -13.73
N ARG A 344 -19.71 21.29 -12.85
CA ARG A 344 -18.64 20.35 -13.20
C ARG A 344 -19.15 18.96 -13.55
N ALA A 345 -20.14 18.45 -12.80
CA ALA A 345 -20.75 17.15 -13.05
C ALA A 345 -21.54 17.10 -14.38
N LEU A 346 -22.15 18.22 -14.78
CA LEU A 346 -22.97 18.31 -15.99
C LEU A 346 -22.17 18.69 -17.25
N GLY A 347 -21.02 19.36 -17.09
CA GLY A 347 -20.19 19.83 -18.21
C GLY A 347 -20.95 20.82 -19.11
N ASP A 348 -20.66 20.82 -20.41
CA ASP A 348 -21.32 21.72 -21.38
C ASP A 348 -22.85 21.57 -21.44
N ALA A 349 -23.37 20.41 -21.03
CA ALA A 349 -24.82 20.14 -20.97
C ALA A 349 -25.53 20.92 -19.86
N GLY A 350 -24.80 21.48 -18.88
CA GLY A 350 -25.34 22.30 -17.79
C GLY A 350 -25.42 23.80 -18.10
N ARG A 351 -24.98 24.25 -19.28
CA ARG A 351 -24.80 25.68 -19.58
C ARG A 351 -26.10 26.51 -19.62
N LEU A 352 -27.24 25.84 -19.85
CA LEU A 352 -28.59 26.45 -19.86
C LEU A 352 -29.45 25.99 -18.66
N ALA A 353 -28.89 25.22 -17.72
CA ALA A 353 -29.62 24.68 -16.58
C ALA A 353 -29.69 25.72 -15.45
N ASN A 354 -30.88 25.94 -14.90
CA ASN A 354 -31.04 26.77 -13.70
C ASN A 354 -30.72 25.96 -12.44
N ILE A 355 -29.41 25.80 -12.20
CA ILE A 355 -28.87 24.92 -11.15
C ILE A 355 -29.27 25.38 -9.74
N GLU A 356 -29.39 26.71 -9.53
CA GLU A 356 -29.84 27.25 -8.25
C GLU A 356 -31.30 26.85 -7.97
N ASP A 357 -32.18 26.93 -8.98
CA ASP A 357 -33.57 26.49 -8.86
C ASP A 357 -33.66 24.97 -8.61
N TRP A 358 -32.75 24.18 -9.18
CA TRP A 358 -32.72 22.74 -8.94
C TRP A 358 -32.34 22.42 -7.50
N ILE A 359 -31.39 23.15 -6.92
CA ILE A 359 -31.02 23.01 -5.52
C ILE A 359 -32.22 23.36 -4.62
N VAL A 360 -32.94 24.45 -4.92
CA VAL A 360 -34.13 24.86 -4.15
C VAL A 360 -35.26 23.83 -4.26
N GLN A 361 -35.55 23.34 -5.46
CA GLN A 361 -36.57 22.30 -5.66
C GLN A 361 -36.16 20.97 -5.02
N ALA A 362 -34.87 20.61 -5.10
CA ALA A 362 -34.34 19.43 -4.44
C ALA A 362 -34.44 19.53 -2.92
N ARG A 363 -34.22 20.71 -2.31
CA ARG A 363 -34.45 20.94 -0.88
C ARG A 363 -35.92 20.72 -0.51
N SER A 364 -36.84 21.24 -1.32
CA SER A 364 -38.28 21.05 -1.12
C SER A 364 -38.69 19.58 -1.24
N LEU A 365 -38.18 18.86 -2.24
CA LEU A 365 -38.45 17.44 -2.44
C LEU A 365 -37.77 16.55 -1.39
N ALA A 366 -36.65 17.01 -0.83
CA ALA A 366 -35.93 16.35 0.27
C ALA A 366 -36.51 16.67 1.66
N GLY A 367 -37.54 17.53 1.77
CA GLY A 367 -38.13 17.93 3.04
C GLY A 367 -37.18 18.75 3.93
N MET A 368 -36.20 19.44 3.35
CA MET A 368 -35.29 20.33 4.09
C MET A 368 -35.98 21.66 4.42
N PRO A 369 -35.74 22.24 5.61
CA PRO A 369 -36.18 23.60 5.90
C PRO A 369 -35.47 24.60 4.96
N ALA A 370 -36.20 25.63 4.52
CA ALA A 370 -35.75 26.64 3.55
C ALA A 370 -34.49 27.38 3.99
#